data_AF-A0A952R6Z5-F1
#
_entry.id   AF-A0A952R6Z5-F1
#
_cell.length_a   1.000
_cell.length_b   1.000
_cell.length_c   1.000
_cell.angle_alpha   90.00
_cell.angle_beta   90.00
_cell.angle_gamma   90.00
#
_symmetry.space_group_name_H-M   'P 1'
#
loop_
_entity.id
_entity.type
_entity.pdbx_description
1 polymer ?
#
loop_
_entity_poly.entity_id
_entity_poly.type
_entity_poly.pdbx_seq_one_letter_code
_entity_poly.pdbx_strand_id
1 'polypeptide(L)'
;MSDAVSPPSSRELTRCRVCSGLISPHAGECRLCGTVYGNIHRCPHCRAESGSVQRASGDWVCRICGGPRIPVHDTRVVRSDAEAPALMETRRARRRAGWFGALTGLTGLTSLASLGAAGLAAATSLPGLVVSLIGAALWLAATAFAWGRRRRHLARARELLQAAWRSVARDAVASFSKVSARQLSQLLGLGHEETEALLTQLVVHDLAQSEITQEGRVLYRIATDEPLEPPPRLRVAAEELSAEHLDDELLLEAEPTKQRLTRDP
;
A
#
# COMPACT_ATOMS: atom_id res chain seq x y z
N MET A 1 -25.90 2.71 -18.63
CA MET A 1 -26.66 1.51 -18.29
C MET A 1 -25.83 0.72 -17.28
N SER A 2 -26.30 0.66 -16.04
CA SER A 2 -25.66 -0.12 -14.98
C SER A 2 -25.84 -1.60 -15.30
N ASP A 3 -24.75 -2.34 -15.46
CA ASP A 3 -24.79 -3.80 -15.42
C ASP A 3 -25.29 -4.20 -14.03
N ALA A 4 -26.60 -4.30 -13.90
CA ALA A 4 -27.25 -4.79 -12.71
C ALA A 4 -26.82 -6.25 -12.59
N VAL A 5 -25.77 -6.49 -11.81
CA VAL A 5 -25.39 -7.82 -11.34
C VAL A 5 -26.67 -8.42 -10.78
N SER A 6 -27.26 -9.36 -11.53
CA SER A 6 -28.50 -10.01 -11.13
C SER A 6 -28.30 -10.56 -9.73
N PRO A 7 -29.19 -10.25 -8.76
CA PRO A 7 -29.02 -10.73 -7.40
C PRO A 7 -28.93 -12.26 -7.44
N PRO A 8 -27.98 -12.88 -6.71
CA PRO A 8 -27.87 -14.33 -6.67
C PRO A 8 -29.22 -14.93 -6.26
N SER A 9 -29.66 -15.97 -6.96
CA SER A 9 -30.92 -16.65 -6.62
C SER A 9 -30.89 -17.06 -5.15
N SER A 10 -31.99 -16.87 -4.42
CA SER A 10 -32.08 -17.08 -2.96
C SER A 10 -31.83 -18.53 -2.50
N ARG A 11 -31.57 -19.47 -3.42
CA ARG A 11 -31.36 -20.90 -3.16
C ARG A 11 -29.92 -21.30 -2.83
N GLU A 12 -28.94 -20.40 -2.92
CA GLU A 12 -27.52 -20.72 -2.63
C GLU A 12 -26.95 -20.02 -1.36
N LEU A 13 -27.80 -19.45 -0.52
CA LEU A 13 -27.34 -18.86 0.74
C LEU A 13 -27.01 -19.96 1.76
N THR A 14 -25.77 -19.98 2.24
CA THR A 14 -25.32 -20.91 3.30
C THR A 14 -25.47 -20.24 4.66
N ARG A 15 -25.95 -20.96 5.69
CA ARG A 15 -26.00 -20.43 7.06
C ARG A 15 -24.63 -20.50 7.74
N CYS A 16 -24.26 -19.42 8.41
CA CYS A 16 -23.07 -19.33 9.25
C CYS A 16 -23.16 -20.32 10.40
N ARG A 17 -22.12 -21.15 10.60
CA ARG A 17 -22.08 -22.15 11.69
C ARG A 17 -21.97 -21.53 13.09
N VAL A 18 -21.56 -20.27 13.18
CA VAL A 18 -21.33 -19.57 14.46
C VAL A 18 -22.54 -18.77 14.91
N CYS A 19 -23.15 -17.97 14.01
CA CYS A 19 -24.25 -17.07 14.35
C CYS A 19 -25.56 -17.35 13.61
N SER A 20 -25.63 -18.40 12.79
CA SER A 20 -26.78 -18.73 11.91
C SER A 20 -27.14 -17.69 10.84
N GLY A 21 -26.38 -16.60 10.73
CA GLY A 21 -26.53 -15.58 9.69
C GLY A 21 -26.38 -16.11 8.27
N LEU A 22 -27.10 -15.55 7.31
CA LEU A 22 -26.98 -15.92 5.89
C LEU A 22 -25.65 -15.41 5.30
N ILE A 23 -24.93 -16.28 4.61
CA ILE A 23 -23.66 -15.99 3.93
C ILE A 23 -23.89 -16.21 2.43
N SER A 24 -23.49 -15.23 1.62
CA SER A 24 -23.41 -15.41 0.16
C SER A 24 -22.35 -16.47 -0.14
N PRO A 25 -22.56 -17.39 -1.10
CA PRO A 25 -21.62 -18.47 -1.41
C PRO A 25 -20.22 -17.94 -1.82
N HIS A 26 -20.16 -16.70 -2.30
CA HIS A 26 -18.91 -16.02 -2.67
C HIS A 26 -18.38 -15.07 -1.58
N ALA A 27 -19.17 -14.81 -0.54
CA ALA A 27 -18.71 -14.03 0.59
C ALA A 27 -17.91 -14.95 1.52
N GLY A 28 -16.59 -14.79 1.49
CA GLY A 28 -15.69 -15.53 2.37
C GLY A 28 -15.80 -15.14 3.85
N GLU A 29 -16.64 -14.15 4.19
CA GLU A 29 -16.87 -13.68 5.57
C GLU A 29 -18.37 -13.49 5.86
N CYS A 30 -18.79 -13.94 7.04
CA CYS A 30 -20.13 -13.69 7.55
C CYS A 30 -20.26 -12.24 8.04
N ARG A 31 -21.16 -11.46 7.44
CA ARG A 31 -21.36 -10.04 7.80
C ARG A 31 -21.85 -9.80 9.23
N LEU A 32 -22.47 -10.80 9.86
CA LEU A 32 -23.04 -10.67 11.21
C LEU A 32 -22.01 -10.89 12.32
N CYS A 33 -21.13 -11.89 12.18
CA CYS A 33 -20.16 -12.27 13.23
C CYS A 33 -18.69 -12.17 12.81
N GLY A 34 -18.41 -11.90 11.53
CA GLY A 34 -17.05 -11.83 11.00
C GLY A 34 -16.31 -13.16 10.94
N THR A 35 -17.01 -14.30 11.05
CA THR A 35 -16.43 -15.62 10.81
C THR A 35 -16.10 -15.77 9.34
N VAL A 36 -14.88 -16.19 9.04
CA VAL A 36 -14.40 -16.43 7.69
C VAL A 36 -14.47 -17.91 7.31
N TYR A 37 -14.62 -18.19 6.02
CA TYR A 37 -14.74 -19.54 5.47
C TYR A 37 -13.82 -19.73 4.27
N GLY A 38 -13.10 -20.85 4.25
CA GLY A 38 -12.23 -21.23 3.13
C GLY A 38 -10.75 -20.91 3.36
N ASN A 39 -9.90 -21.67 2.67
CA ASN A 39 -8.45 -21.62 2.84
C ASN A 39 -7.83 -20.27 2.45
N ILE A 40 -8.50 -19.48 1.61
CA ILE A 40 -8.06 -18.12 1.22
C ILE A 40 -7.93 -17.18 2.43
N HIS A 41 -8.62 -17.51 3.55
CA HIS A 41 -8.57 -16.75 4.78
C HIS A 41 -7.57 -17.26 5.82
N ARG A 42 -6.72 -18.22 5.45
CA ARG A 42 -5.66 -18.71 6.32
C ARG A 42 -4.54 -17.68 6.41
N CYS A 43 -4.13 -17.34 7.63
CA CYS A 43 -3.05 -16.39 7.82
C CYS A 43 -1.69 -17.03 7.45
N PRO A 44 -0.86 -16.42 6.59
CA PRO A 44 0.46 -16.96 6.25
C PRO A 44 1.44 -16.94 7.44
N HIS A 45 1.13 -16.21 8.52
CA HIS A 45 2.00 -16.08 9.70
C HIS A 45 1.71 -17.11 10.78
N CYS A 46 0.43 -17.26 11.17
CA CYS A 46 0.02 -18.14 12.27
C CYS A 46 -0.84 -19.31 11.83
N ARG A 47 -1.14 -19.43 10.52
CA ARG A 47 -2.01 -20.45 9.92
C ARG A 47 -3.44 -20.50 10.47
N ALA A 48 -3.83 -19.54 11.30
CA ALA A 48 -5.20 -19.44 11.77
C ALA A 48 -6.13 -18.94 10.66
N GLU A 49 -7.31 -19.54 10.57
CA GLU A 49 -8.41 -19.09 9.70
C GLU A 49 -9.12 -17.93 10.39
N SER A 50 -8.75 -16.71 10.00
CA SER A 50 -9.28 -15.50 10.62
C SER A 50 -9.61 -14.44 9.58
N GLY A 51 -10.48 -13.50 9.91
CA GLY A 51 -10.58 -12.25 9.15
C GLY A 51 -9.29 -11.42 9.22
N SER A 52 -9.19 -10.46 8.31
CA SER A 52 -8.26 -9.32 8.43
C SER A 52 -9.02 -8.12 9.00
N VAL A 53 -8.28 -7.24 9.67
CA VAL A 53 -8.79 -5.97 10.19
C VAL A 53 -7.87 -4.87 9.72
N GLN A 54 -8.45 -3.76 9.27
CA GLN A 54 -7.68 -2.57 8.92
C GLN A 54 -7.29 -1.82 10.20
N ARG A 55 -6.02 -1.47 10.34
CA ARG A 55 -5.54 -0.61 11.44
C ARG A 55 -5.81 0.86 11.10
N ALA A 56 -5.73 1.72 12.12
CA ALA A 56 -5.75 3.18 11.95
C ALA A 56 -4.67 3.69 10.96
N SER A 57 -3.59 2.93 10.74
CA SER A 57 -2.56 3.23 9.74
C SER A 57 -2.95 2.86 8.30
N GLY A 58 -4.15 2.33 8.07
CA GLY A 58 -4.60 1.80 6.77
C GLY A 58 -4.12 0.38 6.47
N ASP A 59 -3.15 -0.14 7.23
CA ASP A 59 -2.61 -1.49 7.04
C ASP A 59 -3.62 -2.56 7.45
N TRP A 60 -3.78 -3.57 6.60
CA TRP A 60 -4.53 -4.78 6.92
C TRP A 60 -3.67 -5.79 7.69
N VAL A 61 -4.21 -6.30 8.79
CA VAL A 61 -3.53 -7.28 9.65
C VAL A 61 -4.43 -8.45 10.01
N CYS A 62 -3.82 -9.59 10.32
CA CYS A 62 -4.53 -10.73 10.90
C CYS A 62 -5.12 -10.35 12.27
N ARG A 63 -6.41 -10.65 12.47
CA ARG A 63 -7.12 -10.41 13.74
C ARG A 63 -6.50 -11.15 14.93
N ILE A 64 -5.84 -12.28 14.70
CA ILE A 64 -5.26 -13.14 15.75
C ILE A 64 -3.81 -12.76 16.06
N CYS A 65 -2.90 -12.85 15.09
CA CYS A 65 -1.46 -12.64 15.35
C CYS A 65 -0.97 -11.21 15.09
N GLY A 66 -1.82 -10.33 14.54
CA GLY A 66 -1.44 -8.96 14.17
C GLY A 66 -0.42 -8.84 13.04
N GLY A 67 -0.09 -9.94 12.34
CA GLY A 67 0.80 -9.94 11.19
C GLY A 67 0.17 -9.27 9.96
N PRO A 68 0.96 -8.62 9.09
CA PRO A 68 0.45 -7.97 7.88
C PRO A 68 -0.22 -9.00 6.97
N ARG A 69 -1.35 -8.60 6.37
CA ARG A 69 -2.16 -9.49 5.55
C ARG A 69 -2.91 -8.69 4.51
N ILE A 70 -3.14 -9.30 3.35
CA ILE A 70 -3.93 -8.71 2.28
C ILE A 70 -5.35 -9.31 2.31
N PRO A 71 -6.41 -8.49 2.46
CA PRO A 71 -7.79 -8.94 2.37
C PRO A 71 -8.13 -9.37 0.93
N VAL A 72 -8.96 -10.39 0.82
CA VAL A 72 -9.59 -10.82 -0.42
C VAL A 72 -11.03 -11.18 -0.05
N HIS A 73 -12.00 -10.49 -0.65
CA HIS A 73 -13.40 -10.58 -0.25
C HIS A 73 -14.23 -11.59 -1.06
N ASP A 74 -13.70 -12.05 -2.20
CA ASP A 74 -14.35 -12.99 -3.11
C ASP A 74 -13.63 -14.34 -3.10
N THR A 75 -14.38 -15.41 -2.83
CA THR A 75 -13.83 -16.78 -2.75
C THR A 75 -13.44 -17.38 -4.09
N ARG A 76 -13.85 -16.76 -5.20
CA ARG A 76 -13.45 -17.18 -6.55
C ARG A 76 -11.99 -16.85 -6.86
N VAL A 77 -11.37 -15.97 -6.07
CA VAL A 77 -9.95 -15.65 -6.22
C VAL A 77 -9.11 -16.82 -5.68
N VAL A 78 -8.38 -17.47 -6.59
CA VAL A 78 -7.43 -18.53 -6.24
C VAL A 78 -6.09 -17.89 -5.89
N ARG A 79 -5.63 -18.09 -4.64
CA ARG A 79 -4.32 -17.59 -4.18
C ARG A 79 -3.22 -18.58 -4.51
N SER A 80 -2.11 -18.07 -5.03
CA SER A 80 -0.87 -18.83 -5.27
C SER A 80 0.00 -18.97 -4.02
N ASP A 81 -0.31 -18.24 -2.95
CA ASP A 81 0.52 -18.05 -1.75
C ASP A 81 1.90 -17.40 -2.02
N ALA A 82 2.13 -16.85 -3.21
CA ALA A 82 3.39 -16.19 -3.59
C ALA A 82 3.71 -14.96 -2.71
N GLU A 83 2.70 -14.33 -2.12
CA GLU A 83 2.83 -13.21 -1.19
C GLU A 83 3.39 -13.60 0.19
N ALA A 84 3.26 -14.87 0.59
CA ALA A 84 3.58 -15.34 1.94
C ALA A 84 5.01 -14.97 2.39
N PRO A 85 6.08 -15.24 1.62
CA PRO A 85 7.45 -14.87 2.02
C PRO A 85 7.62 -13.34 2.18
N ALA A 86 7.02 -12.55 1.29
CA ALA A 86 7.10 -11.08 1.35
C ALA A 86 6.37 -10.54 2.60
N LEU A 87 5.21 -11.09 2.95
CA LEU A 87 4.48 -10.75 4.17
C LEU A 87 5.28 -11.14 5.42
N MET A 88 5.88 -12.33 5.46
CA MET A 88 6.70 -12.79 6.58
C MET A 88 7.91 -11.89 6.81
N GLU A 89 8.63 -11.50 5.75
CA GLU A 89 9.77 -10.60 5.87
C GLU A 89 9.32 -9.17 6.23
N THR A 90 8.14 -8.72 5.77
CA THR A 90 7.53 -7.46 6.22
C THR A 90 7.32 -7.46 7.73
N ARG A 91 6.80 -8.54 8.31
CA ARG A 91 6.60 -8.67 9.77
C ARG A 91 7.94 -8.60 10.52
N ARG A 92 8.98 -9.28 10.01
CA ARG A 92 10.33 -9.25 10.59
C ARG A 92 10.93 -7.84 10.51
N ALA A 93 10.81 -7.17 9.38
CA ALA A 93 11.29 -5.80 9.18
C ALA A 93 10.58 -4.81 10.12
N ARG A 94 9.25 -4.89 10.26
CA ARG A 94 8.48 -4.07 11.22
C ARG A 94 8.87 -4.36 12.67
N ARG A 95 9.12 -5.61 13.04
CA ARG A 95 9.58 -5.98 14.40
C ARG A 95 10.97 -5.38 14.69
N ARG A 96 11.92 -5.47 13.75
CA ARG A 96 13.24 -4.83 13.88
C ARG A 96 13.11 -3.31 14.00
N ALA A 97 12.28 -2.68 13.16
CA ALA A 97 11.99 -1.24 13.25
C ALA A 97 11.38 -0.85 14.60
N GLY A 98 10.49 -1.68 15.15
CA GLY A 98 9.88 -1.49 16.47
C GLY A 98 10.91 -1.52 17.60
N TRP A 99 11.90 -2.42 17.52
CA TRP A 99 12.99 -2.48 18.50
C TRP A 99 13.84 -1.19 18.50
N PHE A 100 14.22 -0.69 17.32
CA PHE A 100 14.89 0.62 17.21
C PHE A 100 13.98 1.78 17.62
N GLY A 101 12.68 1.68 17.37
CA GLY A 101 11.69 2.66 17.82
C GLY A 101 11.61 2.77 19.34
N ALA A 102 11.61 1.63 20.04
CA ALA A 102 11.61 1.59 21.50
C ALA A 102 12.89 2.20 22.09
N LEU A 103 14.06 1.88 21.51
CA LEU A 103 15.34 2.50 21.85
C LEU A 103 15.28 4.03 21.71
N THR A 104 14.80 4.53 20.57
CA THR A 104 14.67 5.98 20.35
C THR A 104 13.66 6.66 21.29
N GLY A 105 12.61 5.94 21.71
CA GLY A 105 11.60 6.45 22.64
C GLY A 105 12.14 6.60 24.06
N LEU A 106 12.88 5.58 24.54
CA LEU A 106 13.53 5.62 25.86
C LEU A 106 14.59 6.72 25.92
N THR A 107 15.38 6.89 24.86
CA THR A 107 16.36 7.96 24.81
C THR A 107 15.70 9.32 24.96
N GLY A 108 14.61 9.61 24.23
CA GLY A 108 13.92 10.90 24.28
C GLY A 108 13.51 11.34 25.70
N LEU A 109 13.05 10.41 26.54
CA LEU A 109 12.72 10.69 27.94
C LEU A 109 13.97 10.97 28.78
N THR A 110 15.04 10.19 28.61
CA THR A 110 16.27 10.36 29.37
C THR A 110 17.03 11.64 29.02
N SER A 111 16.97 12.11 27.76
CA SER A 111 17.67 13.32 27.31
C SER A 111 17.27 14.58 28.05
N LEU A 112 15.99 14.72 28.39
CA LEU A 112 15.51 15.90 29.12
C LEU A 112 16.10 15.95 30.53
N ALA A 113 16.18 14.79 31.20
CA ALA A 113 16.78 14.69 32.53
C ALA A 113 18.30 14.91 32.49
N SER A 114 19.00 14.32 31.51
CA SER A 114 20.45 14.46 31.40
C SER A 114 20.89 15.86 30.95
N LEU A 115 20.12 16.56 30.12
CA LEU A 115 20.39 17.97 29.81
C LEU A 115 20.28 18.88 31.04
N GLY A 116 19.30 18.64 31.92
CA GLY A 116 19.18 19.36 33.19
C GLY A 116 20.36 19.12 34.12
N ALA A 117 20.77 17.87 34.30
CA ALA A 117 21.91 17.50 35.14
C ALA A 117 23.25 18.00 34.56
N ALA A 118 23.41 17.92 33.23
CA ALA A 118 24.59 18.40 32.53
C ALA A 118 24.72 19.92 32.60
N GLY A 119 23.61 20.66 32.52
CA GLY A 119 23.60 22.12 32.71
C GLY A 119 24.08 22.53 34.10
N LEU A 120 23.65 21.80 35.14
CA LEU A 120 24.10 22.03 36.52
C LEU A 120 25.58 21.69 36.71
N ALA A 121 26.07 20.60 36.11
CA ALA A 121 27.48 20.21 36.21
C ALA A 121 28.42 21.15 35.42
N ALA A 122 28.01 21.60 34.23
CA ALA A 122 28.79 22.50 33.38
C ALA A 122 29.01 23.89 34.03
N ALA A 123 28.17 24.29 34.97
CA ALA A 123 28.34 25.52 35.73
C ALA A 123 29.56 25.50 36.68
N THR A 124 30.15 24.33 36.93
CA THR A 124 31.19 24.17 37.96
C THR A 124 32.62 24.08 37.42
N SER A 125 32.84 23.65 36.17
CA SER A 125 34.19 23.55 35.59
C SER A 125 34.22 23.43 34.05
N LEU A 126 35.25 24.01 33.41
CA LEU A 126 35.56 23.87 31.98
C LEU A 126 35.71 22.41 31.49
N PRO A 127 36.46 21.51 32.15
CA PRO A 127 36.55 20.12 31.73
C PRO A 127 35.19 19.40 31.78
N GLY A 128 34.33 19.74 32.75
CA GLY A 128 32.97 19.21 32.83
C GLY A 128 32.12 19.57 31.60
N LEU A 129 32.26 20.79 31.09
CA LEU A 129 31.60 21.23 29.86
C LEU A 129 32.05 20.42 28.63
N VAL A 130 33.36 20.18 28.48
CA VAL A 130 33.87 19.39 27.34
C VAL A 130 33.35 17.95 27.37
N VAL A 131 33.40 17.29 28.53
CA VAL A 131 32.89 15.91 28.70
C VAL A 131 31.38 15.84 28.41
N SER A 132 30.62 16.83 28.88
CA SER A 132 29.18 16.95 28.61
C SER A 132 28.88 17.07 27.12
N LEU A 133 29.60 17.95 26.41
CA LEU A 133 29.43 18.13 24.96
C LEU A 133 29.76 16.86 24.18
N ILE A 134 30.83 16.15 24.54
CA ILE A 134 31.18 14.88 23.90
C ILE A 134 30.08 13.83 24.16
N GLY A 135 29.60 13.72 25.40
CA GLY A 135 28.51 12.81 25.75
C GLY A 135 27.23 13.11 24.97
N ALA A 136 26.84 14.39 24.88
CA ALA A 136 25.70 14.84 24.10
C ALA A 136 25.87 14.52 22.61
N ALA A 137 27.06 14.76 22.04
CA ALA A 137 27.36 14.45 20.64
C ALA A 137 27.26 12.95 20.34
N LEU A 138 27.85 12.09 21.18
CA LEU A 138 27.77 10.63 21.03
C LEU A 138 26.32 10.12 21.13
N TRP A 139 25.56 10.70 22.06
CA TRP A 139 24.15 10.35 22.25
C TRP A 139 23.28 10.78 21.06
N LEU A 140 23.49 11.98 20.52
CA LEU A 140 22.85 12.44 19.29
C LEU A 140 23.22 11.57 18.08
N ALA A 141 24.50 11.16 17.97
CA ALA A 141 24.95 10.26 16.91
C ALA A 141 24.26 8.89 17.00
N ALA A 142 24.16 8.31 18.20
CA ALA A 142 23.49 7.02 18.43
C ALA A 142 21.98 7.07 18.12
N THR A 143 21.30 8.15 18.53
CA THR A 143 19.86 8.35 18.23
C THR A 143 19.61 8.56 16.75
N ALA A 144 20.42 9.38 16.08
CA ALA A 144 20.36 9.57 14.62
C ALA A 144 20.62 8.25 13.87
N PHE A 145 21.59 7.44 14.31
CA PHE A 145 21.86 6.13 13.73
C PHE A 145 20.68 5.16 13.91
N ALA A 146 20.13 5.06 15.12
CA ALA A 146 18.97 4.21 15.41
C ALA A 146 17.74 4.63 14.60
N TRP A 147 17.51 5.95 14.48
CA TRP A 147 16.45 6.51 13.65
C TRP A 147 16.64 6.20 12.16
N GLY A 148 17.87 6.34 11.66
CA GLY A 148 18.22 5.97 10.29
C GLY A 148 17.97 4.48 10.00
N ARG A 149 18.36 3.59 10.93
CA ARG A 149 18.07 2.15 10.84
C ARG A 149 16.57 1.85 10.86
N ARG A 150 15.82 2.50 11.75
CA ARG A 150 14.34 2.38 11.80
C ARG A 150 13.71 2.77 10.48
N ARG A 151 14.09 3.92 9.89
CA ARG A 151 13.58 4.38 8.59
C ARG A 151 13.86 3.37 7.48
N ARG A 152 15.09 2.84 7.41
CA ARG A 152 15.47 1.81 6.41
C ARG A 152 14.63 0.54 6.54
N HIS A 153 14.40 0.06 7.76
CA HIS A 153 13.57 -1.13 7.99
C HIS A 153 12.10 -0.88 7.66
N LEU A 154 11.57 0.31 7.94
CA LEU A 154 10.21 0.69 7.54
C LEU A 154 10.07 0.82 6.02
N ALA A 155 11.05 1.42 5.34
CA ALA A 155 11.08 1.52 3.88
C ALA A 155 11.07 0.12 3.24
N ARG A 156 11.97 -0.77 3.70
CA ARG A 156 12.00 -2.17 3.24
C ARG A 156 10.69 -2.91 3.53
N ALA A 157 10.06 -2.66 4.67
CA ALA A 157 8.76 -3.25 4.99
C ALA A 157 7.65 -2.77 4.04
N ARG A 158 7.68 -1.51 3.59
CA ARG A 158 6.72 -0.97 2.61
C ARG A 158 6.93 -1.60 1.23
N GLU A 159 8.17 -1.69 0.78
CA GLU A 159 8.51 -2.32 -0.51
C GLU A 159 8.08 -3.79 -0.57
N LEU A 160 8.36 -4.56 0.49
CA LEU A 160 7.92 -5.96 0.60
C LEU A 160 6.40 -6.10 0.65
N LEU A 161 5.72 -5.16 1.31
CA LEU A 161 4.26 -5.14 1.34
C LEU A 161 3.68 -4.80 -0.05
N GLN A 162 4.28 -3.87 -0.79
CA GLN A 162 3.89 -3.56 -2.17
C GLN A 162 4.13 -4.76 -3.10
N ALA A 163 5.23 -5.49 -2.94
CA ALA A 163 5.46 -6.74 -3.66
C ALA A 163 4.37 -7.78 -3.37
N ALA A 164 3.96 -7.94 -2.10
CA ALA A 164 2.85 -8.81 -1.71
C ALA A 164 1.51 -8.36 -2.32
N TRP A 165 1.23 -7.05 -2.37
CA TRP A 165 0.02 -6.53 -3.01
C TRP A 165 -0.02 -6.83 -4.51
N ARG A 166 1.12 -6.67 -5.20
CA ARG A 166 1.22 -7.01 -6.63
C ARG A 166 0.98 -8.50 -6.89
N SER A 167 1.53 -9.39 -6.06
CA SER A 167 1.29 -10.84 -6.26
C SER A 167 -0.19 -11.21 -6.02
N VAL A 168 -0.83 -10.67 -4.99
CA VAL A 168 -2.27 -10.92 -4.76
C VAL A 168 -3.15 -10.30 -5.84
N ALA A 169 -2.80 -9.09 -6.31
CA ALA A 169 -3.53 -8.46 -7.41
C ALA A 169 -3.37 -9.23 -8.72
N ARG A 170 -2.18 -9.78 -8.99
CA ARG A 170 -1.97 -10.71 -10.11
C ARG A 170 -2.87 -11.93 -9.97
N ASP A 171 -2.92 -12.58 -8.80
CA ASP A 171 -3.78 -13.74 -8.56
C ASP A 171 -5.28 -13.41 -8.73
N ALA A 172 -5.69 -12.23 -8.27
CA ALA A 172 -7.04 -11.72 -8.48
C ALA A 172 -7.34 -11.53 -9.97
N VAL A 173 -6.46 -10.88 -10.74
CA VAL A 173 -6.62 -10.73 -12.18
C VAL A 173 -6.53 -12.09 -12.89
N ALA A 174 -5.76 -13.07 -12.39
CA ALA A 174 -5.69 -14.43 -12.95
C ALA A 174 -7.01 -15.17 -12.86
N SER A 175 -7.73 -14.93 -11.76
CA SER A 175 -8.97 -15.64 -11.43
C SER A 175 -10.16 -15.20 -12.28
N PHE A 176 -10.01 -14.12 -13.04
CA PHE A 176 -11.04 -13.58 -13.93
C PHE A 176 -10.44 -13.34 -15.33
N SER A 177 -11.21 -13.52 -16.39
CA SER A 177 -10.69 -13.30 -17.75
C SER A 177 -10.35 -11.82 -18.02
N LYS A 178 -11.17 -10.90 -17.51
CA LYS A 178 -11.00 -9.44 -17.58
C LYS A 178 -11.49 -8.80 -16.28
N VAL A 179 -10.75 -7.84 -15.75
CA VAL A 179 -11.08 -7.13 -14.50
C VAL A 179 -10.98 -5.63 -14.70
N SER A 180 -12.00 -4.89 -14.25
CA SER A 180 -11.95 -3.42 -14.18
C SER A 180 -11.34 -2.94 -12.86
N ALA A 181 -10.83 -1.70 -12.82
CA ALA A 181 -10.31 -1.11 -11.58
C ALA A 181 -11.35 -1.10 -10.43
N ARG A 182 -12.62 -0.84 -10.75
CA ARG A 182 -13.71 -0.87 -9.76
C ARG A 182 -13.99 -2.27 -9.23
N GLN A 183 -13.89 -3.29 -10.08
CA GLN A 183 -14.07 -4.67 -9.65
C GLN A 183 -12.90 -5.10 -8.76
N LEU A 184 -11.66 -4.78 -9.15
CA LEU A 184 -10.48 -5.11 -8.36
C LEU A 184 -10.49 -4.41 -6.99
N SER A 185 -10.96 -3.16 -6.93
CA SER A 185 -11.05 -2.42 -5.66
C SER A 185 -12.04 -3.07 -4.68
N GLN A 186 -13.17 -3.57 -5.20
CA GLN A 186 -14.14 -4.35 -4.41
C GLN A 186 -13.59 -5.71 -3.96
N LEU A 187 -12.84 -6.39 -4.82
CA LEU A 187 -12.22 -7.68 -4.51
C LEU A 187 -11.18 -7.56 -3.39
N LEU A 188 -10.37 -6.50 -3.43
CA LEU A 188 -9.25 -6.27 -2.53
C LEU A 188 -9.56 -5.32 -1.37
N GLY A 189 -10.75 -4.72 -1.33
CA GLY A 189 -11.12 -3.75 -0.30
C GLY A 189 -10.21 -2.51 -0.29
N LEU A 190 -9.73 -2.09 -1.47
CA LEU A 190 -8.85 -0.93 -1.67
C LEU A 190 -9.64 0.30 -2.16
N GLY A 191 -9.06 1.49 -1.97
CA GLY A 191 -9.55 2.69 -2.63
C GLY A 191 -9.44 2.61 -4.15
N HIS A 192 -10.22 3.40 -4.89
CA HIS A 192 -10.15 3.41 -6.36
C HIS A 192 -8.76 3.86 -6.83
N GLU A 193 -8.22 4.95 -6.28
CA GLU A 193 -6.89 5.49 -6.59
C GLU A 193 -5.77 4.48 -6.28
N GLU A 194 -5.83 3.81 -5.13
CA GLU A 194 -4.85 2.79 -4.73
C GLU A 194 -4.88 1.59 -5.70
N THR A 195 -6.09 1.24 -6.18
CA THR A 195 -6.28 0.14 -7.12
C THR A 195 -5.75 0.49 -8.50
N GLU A 196 -5.97 1.72 -8.98
CA GLU A 196 -5.40 2.17 -10.24
C GLU A 196 -3.87 2.21 -10.18
N ALA A 197 -3.29 2.76 -9.12
CA ALA A 197 -1.84 2.74 -8.92
C ALA A 197 -1.28 1.31 -8.89
N LEU A 198 -2.00 0.36 -8.28
CA LEU A 198 -1.61 -1.04 -8.25
C LEU A 198 -1.69 -1.69 -9.64
N LEU A 199 -2.73 -1.40 -10.41
CA LEU A 199 -2.89 -1.86 -11.79
C LEU A 199 -1.81 -1.30 -12.72
N THR A 200 -1.48 0.00 -12.60
CA THR A 200 -0.37 0.61 -13.32
C THR A 200 0.94 -0.11 -13.00
N GLN A 201 1.20 -0.43 -11.73
CA GLN A 201 2.39 -1.20 -11.37
C GLN A 201 2.38 -2.61 -11.99
N LEU A 202 1.23 -3.28 -12.08
CA LEU A 202 1.16 -4.58 -12.75
C LEU A 202 1.50 -4.46 -14.25
N VAL A 203 1.01 -3.42 -14.93
CA VAL A 203 1.31 -3.16 -16.35
C VAL A 203 2.80 -2.84 -16.53
N VAL A 204 3.38 -1.98 -15.70
CA VAL A 204 4.81 -1.61 -15.76
C VAL A 204 5.75 -2.81 -15.58
N HIS A 205 5.29 -3.85 -14.87
CA HIS A 205 6.05 -5.08 -14.64
C HIS A 205 5.65 -6.24 -15.56
N ASP A 206 4.92 -5.96 -16.64
CA ASP A 206 4.44 -6.95 -17.62
C ASP A 206 3.62 -8.10 -16.98
N LEU A 207 2.98 -7.83 -15.83
CA LEU A 207 2.13 -8.79 -15.12
C LEU A 207 0.67 -8.72 -15.57
N ALA A 208 0.28 -7.59 -16.16
CA ALA A 208 -1.06 -7.36 -16.69
C ALA A 208 -1.00 -6.53 -17.98
N GLN A 209 -2.01 -6.69 -18.83
CA GLN A 209 -2.21 -5.91 -20.04
C GLN A 209 -3.51 -5.14 -19.94
N SER A 210 -3.50 -3.89 -20.39
CA SER A 210 -4.70 -3.07 -20.53
C SER A 210 -5.32 -3.27 -21.91
N GLU A 211 -6.64 -3.44 -21.93
CA GLU A 211 -7.46 -3.51 -23.13
C GLU A 211 -8.54 -2.44 -23.00
N ILE A 212 -8.67 -1.59 -24.03
CA ILE A 212 -9.73 -0.58 -24.08
C ILE A 212 -10.89 -1.18 -24.85
N THR A 213 -12.06 -1.26 -24.23
CA THR A 213 -13.27 -1.73 -24.89
C THR A 213 -13.82 -0.67 -25.85
N GLN A 214 -14.76 -1.05 -26.72
CA GLN A 214 -15.40 -0.11 -27.65
C GLN A 214 -16.17 1.00 -26.92
N GLU A 215 -16.57 0.76 -25.67
CA GLU A 215 -17.23 1.74 -24.80
C GLU A 215 -16.25 2.65 -24.05
N GLY A 216 -14.95 2.57 -24.34
CA GLY A 216 -13.92 3.39 -23.70
C GLY A 216 -13.59 2.96 -22.26
N ARG A 217 -13.95 1.74 -21.85
CA ARG A 217 -13.59 1.21 -20.52
C ARG A 217 -12.25 0.49 -20.58
N VAL A 218 -11.38 0.74 -19.60
CA VAL A 218 -10.11 0.01 -19.47
C VAL A 218 -10.34 -1.27 -18.67
N LEU A 219 -10.12 -2.40 -19.32
CA LEU A 219 -10.12 -3.72 -18.71
C LEU A 219 -8.68 -4.24 -18.62
N TYR A 220 -8.40 -5.01 -17.58
CA TYR A 220 -7.09 -5.60 -17.35
C TYR A 220 -7.18 -7.12 -17.43
N ARG A 221 -6.21 -7.75 -18.08
CA ARG A 221 -6.04 -9.20 -18.16
C ARG A 221 -4.60 -9.58 -17.82
N ILE A 222 -4.35 -10.84 -17.44
CA ILE A 222 -2.97 -11.31 -17.26
C ILE A 222 -2.24 -11.33 -18.59
N ALA A 223 -0.97 -10.92 -18.58
CA ALA A 223 -0.07 -11.15 -19.70
C ALA A 223 0.16 -12.66 -19.84
N THR A 224 -0.42 -13.25 -20.88
CA THR A 224 -0.08 -14.61 -21.32
C THR A 224 1.04 -14.51 -22.36
N ASP A 225 1.88 -15.55 -22.46
CA ASP A 225 2.92 -15.65 -23.49
C ASP A 225 2.35 -15.80 -24.92
N GLU A 226 1.03 -15.77 -25.06
CA GLU A 226 0.36 -15.83 -26.35
C GLU A 226 0.64 -14.54 -27.13
N PRO A 227 1.16 -14.63 -28.37
CA PRO A 227 1.42 -13.45 -29.19
C PRO A 227 0.14 -12.64 -29.33
N LEU A 228 0.12 -11.45 -28.75
CA LEU A 228 -1.02 -10.56 -28.88
C LEU A 228 -1.19 -10.20 -30.35
N GLU A 229 -2.44 -10.29 -30.83
CA GLU A 229 -2.82 -9.46 -31.97
C GLU A 229 -2.44 -8.02 -31.62
N PRO A 230 -1.72 -7.33 -32.53
CA PRO A 230 -1.22 -6.00 -32.26
C PRO A 230 -2.40 -5.14 -31.79
N PRO A 231 -2.25 -4.41 -30.65
CA PRO A 231 -3.35 -3.64 -30.11
C PRO A 231 -3.91 -2.76 -31.22
N PRO A 232 -5.24 -2.57 -31.29
CA PRO A 232 -5.84 -1.71 -32.29
C PRO A 232 -5.12 -0.37 -32.19
N ARG A 233 -4.29 -0.07 -33.20
CA ARG A 233 -3.50 1.15 -33.20
C ARG A 233 -4.53 2.25 -33.24
N LEU A 234 -4.73 2.91 -32.10
CA LEU A 234 -5.58 4.07 -31.99
C LEU A 234 -4.89 5.12 -32.86
N ARG A 235 -5.29 5.16 -34.14
CA ARG A 235 -5.00 6.27 -35.02
C ARG A 235 -5.77 7.41 -34.40
N VAL A 236 -5.12 8.12 -33.47
CA VAL A 236 -5.51 9.49 -33.17
C VAL A 236 -5.46 10.15 -34.52
N ALA A 237 -6.64 10.41 -35.11
CA ALA A 237 -6.72 11.09 -36.38
C ALA A 237 -5.99 12.40 -36.15
N ALA A 238 -4.80 12.52 -36.76
CA ALA A 238 -3.95 13.69 -36.62
C ALA A 238 -4.53 14.91 -37.38
N GLU A 239 -5.85 14.89 -37.63
CA GLU A 239 -6.52 15.66 -38.67
C GLU A 239 -7.19 16.93 -38.13
N GLU A 240 -7.18 17.19 -36.81
CA GLU A 240 -7.73 18.43 -36.22
C GLU A 240 -6.89 19.02 -35.07
N LEU A 241 -5.62 18.65 -34.93
CA LEU A 241 -4.64 19.46 -34.18
C LEU A 241 -3.76 20.21 -35.16
N SER A 242 -4.41 21.01 -36.01
CA SER A 242 -3.77 22.01 -36.84
C SER A 242 -2.94 22.91 -35.93
N ALA A 243 -1.62 22.89 -36.10
CA ALA A 243 -0.66 23.74 -35.41
C ALA A 243 -0.86 25.25 -35.68
N GLU A 244 -1.97 25.66 -36.31
CA GLU A 244 -2.24 27.02 -36.78
C GLU A 244 -3.05 27.86 -35.78
N HIS A 245 -3.41 27.32 -34.60
CA HIS A 245 -4.16 28.06 -33.57
C HIS A 245 -3.44 28.22 -32.22
N LEU A 246 -2.21 27.70 -32.09
CA LEU A 246 -1.45 27.78 -30.82
C LEU A 246 -0.34 28.86 -30.84
N ASP A 247 -0.01 29.45 -31.99
CA ASP A 247 1.03 30.47 -32.07
C ASP A 247 0.54 31.90 -31.73
N ASP A 248 -0.77 32.19 -31.79
CA ASP A 248 -1.29 33.54 -31.54
C ASP A 248 -1.66 33.82 -30.07
N GLU A 249 -1.96 32.79 -29.25
CA GLU A 249 -2.37 33.00 -27.85
C GLU A 249 -1.19 32.96 -26.86
N LEU A 250 -0.08 32.28 -27.20
CA LEU A 250 1.10 32.17 -26.34
C LEU A 250 2.07 33.36 -26.45
N LEU A 251 1.90 34.26 -27.42
CA LEU A 251 2.72 35.47 -27.56
C LEU A 251 2.25 36.66 -26.71
N LEU A 252 1.08 36.58 -26.07
CA LEU A 252 0.54 37.69 -25.25
C LEU A 252 0.77 37.54 -23.73
N GLU A 253 1.13 36.37 -23.22
CA GLU A 253 1.32 36.17 -21.77
C GLU A 253 2.80 36.16 -21.32
N ALA A 254 3.74 36.33 -22.24
CA ALA A 254 5.16 36.45 -21.92
C ALA A 254 5.54 37.88 -21.47
N GLU A 255 4.81 38.48 -20.53
CA GLU A 255 5.32 39.66 -19.81
C GLU A 255 6.33 39.21 -18.73
N PRO A 256 7.55 39.76 -18.72
CA PRO A 256 8.59 39.38 -17.77
C PRO A 256 8.27 39.96 -16.38
N THR A 257 7.81 39.12 -15.46
CA THR A 257 7.80 39.44 -14.02
C THR A 257 9.22 39.39 -13.47
N LYS A 258 10.05 40.36 -13.89
CA LYS A 258 11.32 40.75 -13.27
C LYS A 258 11.04 41.92 -12.34
N GLN A 259 10.51 41.69 -11.15
CA GLN A 259 10.69 42.63 -10.03
C GLN A 259 10.20 42.03 -8.71
N ARG A 260 10.95 42.34 -7.64
CA ARG A 260 10.74 42.01 -6.22
C ARG A 260 11.22 40.64 -5.76
N LEU A 261 12.54 40.51 -5.65
CA LEU A 261 13.17 39.89 -4.47
C LEU A 261 14.53 40.60 -4.21
N THR A 262 14.47 41.92 -3.98
CA THR A 262 15.41 42.60 -3.06
C THR A 262 14.88 42.26 -1.66
N ARG A 263 15.51 41.34 -0.93
CA ARG A 263 16.64 41.60 -0.03
C ARG A 263 16.24 42.62 1.04
N ASP A 264 15.67 42.13 2.14
CA ASP A 264 15.81 42.78 3.43
C ASP A 264 16.69 41.89 4.33
N PRO A 265 17.70 42.48 5.01
CA PRO A 265 18.63 41.80 5.91
C PRO A 265 18.04 41.49 7.30
#